data_AF-A0A2T6DB17-F1
#
_entry.id   AF-A0A2T6DB17-F1
#
_cell.length_a   1.000
_cell.length_b   1.000
_cell.length_c   1.000
_cell.angle_alpha   90.00
_cell.angle_beta   90.00
_cell.angle_gamma   90.00
#
_symmetry.space_group_name_H-M   'P 1'
#
loop_
_entity.id
_entity.type
_entity.pdbx_description
1 polymer ?
#
loop_
_entity_poly.entity_id
_entity_poly.type
_entity_poly.pdbx_seq_one_letter_code
_entity_poly.pdbx_strand_id
1 'polypeptide(L)'
;MQHLFPLRRLTTLPRPHPGAAGVRTLAVALVLGVVLAILGASASAARAQTYDMEPHIALSFPFETRGDTVTVKFPVLVTQRYIIRPGDQLRLAYVPLRADDAEVNRARHTGNKDAVLTRNMRPDSGPKLTPQQAATKKMVQETKWADYRRFQLAFANLRASDLRLVYLKTDPVDLMDVHFDFPEGMFLGEIDGAVRVISVEKQSRAAGLGIKAGDVITKLGGNPVGGTLEGFIKAYSGLKRSLETSGKATMAISYRPGGTGAETTGETKAPATLKKSIMDF
;
A
#
# COMPACT_ATOMS: atom_id res chain seq x y z
N MET A 1 -7.03 68.07 -14.16
CA MET A 1 -8.33 67.81 -14.80
C MET A 1 -8.82 66.48 -14.26
N GLN A 2 -9.62 66.41 -13.19
CA GLN A 2 -11.08 66.68 -13.14
C GLN A 2 -11.80 65.90 -14.25
N HIS A 3 -12.65 64.89 -14.02
CA HIS A 3 -13.88 64.82 -13.22
C HIS A 3 -14.08 63.37 -12.66
N LEU A 4 -14.54 63.07 -11.44
CA LEU A 4 -15.77 63.39 -10.68
C LEU A 4 -17.07 62.67 -11.14
N PHE A 5 -17.39 61.54 -10.45
CA PHE A 5 -18.69 61.09 -9.88
C PHE A 5 -19.95 60.91 -10.80
N PRO A 6 -21.10 60.29 -10.38
CA PRO A 6 -21.49 59.84 -9.03
C PRO A 6 -22.21 58.47 -8.88
N LEU A 7 -22.32 58.11 -7.60
CA LEU A 7 -23.23 57.17 -6.92
C LEU A 7 -24.72 57.33 -7.24
N ARG A 8 -25.50 56.24 -7.11
CA ARG A 8 -26.90 56.29 -6.64
C ARG A 8 -27.20 55.22 -5.60
N ARG A 9 -27.99 55.65 -4.61
CA ARG A 9 -28.31 55.04 -3.31
C ARG A 9 -29.56 54.15 -3.36
N LEU A 10 -29.55 53.16 -2.45
CA LEU A 10 -30.60 52.66 -1.53
C LEU A 10 -32.08 52.82 -1.91
N THR A 11 -32.80 51.69 -1.86
CA THR A 11 -34.16 51.68 -1.31
C THR A 11 -34.48 50.39 -0.53
N THR A 12 -34.71 50.62 0.75
CA THR A 12 -35.39 49.89 1.84
C THR A 12 -36.38 48.76 1.52
N LEU A 13 -36.28 47.71 2.35
CA LEU A 13 -37.31 46.71 2.73
C LEU A 13 -38.60 47.33 3.31
N PRO A 14 -39.69 46.56 3.31
CA PRO A 14 -40.53 46.48 4.51
C PRO A 14 -40.76 45.04 5.02
N ARG A 15 -40.99 44.99 6.34
CA ARG A 15 -41.25 43.84 7.22
C ARG A 15 -42.69 43.28 7.10
N PRO A 16 -42.97 42.10 7.70
CA PRO A 16 -44.21 41.34 7.53
C PRO A 16 -45.31 41.78 8.53
N HIS A 17 -46.57 41.45 8.22
CA HIS A 17 -47.66 41.44 9.20
C HIS A 17 -48.60 40.21 9.06
N PRO A 18 -49.33 39.87 10.14
CA PRO A 18 -49.93 38.54 10.38
C PRO A 18 -51.45 38.49 10.21
N GLY A 19 -52.00 37.27 10.27
CA GLY A 19 -53.43 36.95 10.43
C GLY A 19 -54.10 36.47 9.13
N ALA A 20 -55.13 35.63 9.12
CA ALA A 20 -55.76 34.69 10.04
C ALA A 20 -56.87 33.99 9.21
N ALA A 21 -57.27 32.77 9.58
CA ALA A 21 -58.40 31.98 9.05
C ALA A 21 -58.27 31.49 7.59
N GLY A 22 -58.68 30.28 7.20
CA GLY A 22 -59.41 29.21 7.86
C GLY A 22 -60.06 28.35 6.76
N VAL A 23 -60.26 27.06 7.07
CA VAL A 23 -61.28 26.16 6.50
C VAL A 23 -60.94 25.36 5.21
N ARG A 24 -60.57 24.10 5.48
CA ARG A 24 -61.05 22.81 4.91
C ARG A 24 -61.05 22.59 3.39
N THR A 25 -60.28 21.57 2.96
CA THR A 25 -60.84 20.44 2.20
C THR A 25 -59.96 19.18 2.33
N LEU A 26 -60.60 18.05 2.60
CA LEU A 26 -60.06 16.68 2.53
C LEU A 26 -59.42 16.38 1.17
N ALA A 27 -58.33 15.61 1.15
CA ALA A 27 -58.25 14.36 0.37
C ALA A 27 -56.88 13.66 0.50
N VAL A 28 -56.91 12.46 1.10
CA VAL A 28 -56.17 11.25 0.69
C VAL A 28 -54.65 11.37 0.49
N ALA A 29 -53.88 10.95 1.50
CA ALA A 29 -52.51 10.46 1.30
C ALA A 29 -52.39 9.05 1.90
N LEU A 30 -52.18 8.11 0.99
CA LEU A 30 -52.08 6.67 1.17
C LEU A 30 -50.93 6.30 2.11
N VAL A 31 -51.24 5.64 3.22
CA VAL A 31 -50.28 4.86 4.00
C VAL A 31 -50.00 3.58 3.21
N LEU A 32 -48.78 3.44 2.68
CA LEU A 32 -48.28 2.15 2.23
C LEU A 32 -46.88 1.92 2.80
N GLY A 33 -46.88 1.46 4.05
CA GLY A 33 -45.77 0.67 4.58
C GLY A 33 -45.91 -0.75 4.08
N VAL A 34 -44.98 -1.20 3.23
CA VAL A 34 -44.65 -2.61 3.08
C VAL A 34 -43.13 -2.72 3.18
N VAL A 35 -42.73 -3.29 4.32
CA VAL A 35 -41.44 -3.91 4.58
C VAL A 35 -41.17 -4.93 3.47
N LEU A 36 -40.16 -4.68 2.63
CA LEU A 36 -39.50 -5.75 1.89
C LEU A 36 -38.14 -5.99 2.53
N ALA A 37 -38.07 -7.16 3.16
CA ALA A 37 -36.91 -7.68 3.85
C ALA A 37 -35.74 -7.92 2.89
N ILE A 38 -34.56 -7.52 3.37
CA ILE A 38 -33.40 -8.39 3.54
C ILE A 38 -33.19 -9.39 2.40
N LEU A 39 -32.45 -8.97 1.39
CA LEU A 39 -31.39 -9.75 0.76
C LEU A 39 -30.42 -8.73 0.15
N GLY A 40 -29.82 -7.93 1.04
CA GLY A 40 -28.57 -7.26 0.75
C GLY A 40 -27.52 -8.33 0.55
N ALA A 41 -27.44 -8.87 -0.66
CA ALA A 41 -26.27 -9.57 -1.13
C ALA A 41 -25.12 -8.56 -0.98
N SER A 42 -24.44 -8.65 0.16
CA SER A 42 -23.13 -8.07 0.36
C SER A 42 -22.22 -8.83 -0.59
N ALA A 43 -22.27 -8.46 -1.87
CA ALA A 43 -21.13 -8.55 -2.73
C ALA A 43 -20.10 -7.62 -2.09
N SER A 44 -19.39 -8.15 -1.09
CA SER A 44 -18.11 -7.63 -0.69
C SER A 44 -17.21 -7.88 -1.90
N ALA A 45 -17.34 -7.00 -2.90
CA ALA A 45 -16.25 -6.72 -3.79
C ALA A 45 -15.14 -6.31 -2.83
N ALA A 46 -14.22 -7.23 -2.57
CA ALA A 46 -12.97 -6.93 -1.92
C ALA A 46 -12.31 -5.89 -2.83
N ARG A 47 -12.64 -4.61 -2.62
CA ARG A 47 -11.92 -3.49 -3.21
C ARG A 47 -10.49 -3.78 -2.83
N ALA A 48 -9.65 -3.99 -3.84
CA ALA A 48 -8.22 -4.11 -3.68
C ALA A 48 -7.78 -2.92 -2.82
N GLN A 49 -7.54 -3.17 -1.53
CA GLN A 49 -7.26 -2.13 -0.56
C GLN A 49 -5.88 -1.59 -0.90
N THR A 50 -5.83 -0.44 -1.55
CA THR A 50 -4.58 0.25 -1.85
C THR A 50 -3.77 0.40 -0.58
N TYR A 51 -2.45 0.25 -0.63
CA TYR A 51 -1.59 0.52 0.52
C TYR A 51 -1.77 1.98 0.97
N ASP A 52 -2.62 2.19 1.97
CA ASP A 52 -2.88 3.51 2.54
C ASP A 52 -1.85 3.76 3.64
N MET A 53 -0.63 4.09 3.22
CA MET A 53 0.50 4.29 4.12
C MET A 53 0.55 5.73 4.64
N GLU A 54 0.96 5.91 5.89
CA GLU A 54 1.21 7.21 6.51
C GLU A 54 2.66 7.30 7.04
N PRO A 55 3.48 8.22 6.50
CA PRO A 55 3.26 9.00 5.26
C PRO A 55 3.14 8.11 4.02
N HIS A 56 2.57 8.66 2.93
CA HIS A 56 2.37 7.92 1.68
C HIS A 56 3.68 7.31 1.18
N ILE A 57 3.65 6.04 0.78
CA ILE A 57 4.87 5.27 0.47
C ILE A 57 5.73 5.94 -0.60
N ALA A 58 5.13 6.51 -1.65
CA ALA A 58 5.89 7.22 -2.67
C ALA A 58 6.69 8.41 -2.13
N LEU A 59 6.20 9.06 -1.08
CA LEU A 59 6.87 10.21 -0.46
C LEU A 59 7.91 9.80 0.58
N SER A 60 7.75 8.61 1.17
CA SER A 60 8.61 8.11 2.24
C SER A 60 9.68 7.14 1.75
N PHE A 61 9.51 6.55 0.57
CA PHE A 61 10.52 5.71 -0.05
C PHE A 61 11.82 6.49 -0.26
N PRO A 62 12.97 5.98 0.20
CA PRO A 62 14.22 6.75 0.22
C PRO A 62 14.92 6.72 -1.12
N PHE A 63 14.25 7.16 -2.18
CA PHE A 63 14.82 7.21 -3.51
C PHE A 63 16.04 8.14 -3.57
N GLU A 64 17.03 7.75 -4.36
CA GLU A 64 18.23 8.54 -4.66
C GLU A 64 18.59 8.37 -6.14
N THR A 65 19.03 9.45 -6.80
CA THR A 65 19.70 9.33 -8.10
C THR A 65 21.19 9.11 -7.86
N ARG A 66 21.75 8.03 -8.39
CA ARG A 66 23.18 7.75 -8.40
C ARG A 66 23.63 7.50 -9.84
N GLY A 67 24.38 8.47 -10.39
CA GLY A 67 24.73 8.45 -11.81
C GLY A 67 23.48 8.56 -12.71
N ASP A 68 23.30 7.62 -13.62
CA ASP A 68 22.17 7.51 -14.55
C ASP A 68 21.06 6.56 -14.05
N THR A 69 21.05 6.24 -12.75
CA THR A 69 20.13 5.26 -12.17
C THR A 69 19.46 5.77 -10.91
N VAL A 70 18.27 5.24 -10.63
CA VAL A 70 17.57 5.45 -9.36
C VAL A 70 17.85 4.26 -8.44
N THR A 71 18.20 4.55 -7.20
CA THR A 71 18.51 3.58 -6.14
C THR A 71 17.83 4.01 -4.83
N VAL A 72 18.24 3.41 -3.70
CA VAL A 72 17.81 3.78 -2.36
C VAL A 72 18.96 4.34 -1.52
N LYS A 73 18.69 5.34 -0.68
CA LYS A 73 19.69 5.98 0.21
C LYS A 73 20.20 5.03 1.29
N PHE A 74 19.32 4.17 1.79
CA PHE A 74 19.59 3.21 2.85
C PHE A 74 18.78 1.93 2.62
N PRO A 75 19.16 0.79 3.25
CA PRO A 75 18.45 -0.47 3.08
C PRO A 75 16.97 -0.36 3.47
N VAL A 76 16.08 -0.90 2.65
CA VAL A 76 14.63 -0.93 2.94
C VAL A 76 14.04 -2.31 2.77
N LEU A 77 13.14 -2.67 3.69
CA LEU A 77 12.42 -3.93 3.68
C LEU A 77 11.13 -3.78 2.86
N VAL A 78 11.12 -4.35 1.66
CA VAL A 78 9.98 -4.25 0.73
C VAL A 78 9.02 -5.43 0.84
N THR A 79 9.52 -6.56 1.34
CA THR A 79 8.71 -7.73 1.74
C THR A 79 9.18 -8.25 3.08
N GLN A 80 8.50 -9.23 3.67
CA GLN A 80 8.99 -9.92 4.87
C GLN A 80 10.36 -10.62 4.74
N ARG A 81 10.98 -10.61 3.54
CA ARG A 81 12.25 -11.31 3.24
C ARG A 81 13.22 -10.53 2.37
N TYR A 82 12.75 -9.61 1.54
CA TYR A 82 13.58 -8.91 0.56
C TYR A 82 13.93 -7.51 1.03
N ILE A 83 15.24 -7.25 1.07
CA ILE A 83 15.82 -5.95 1.37
C ILE A 83 16.37 -5.39 0.06
N ILE A 84 15.97 -4.18 -0.30
CA ILE A 84 16.63 -3.42 -1.36
C ILE A 84 17.75 -2.63 -0.71
N ARG A 85 18.96 -2.76 -1.23
CA ARG A 85 20.17 -2.14 -0.68
C ARG A 85 20.60 -0.93 -1.50
N PRO A 86 21.35 0.02 -0.90
CA PRO A 86 21.99 1.08 -1.67
C PRO A 86 22.86 0.49 -2.79
N GLY A 87 22.70 1.03 -4.00
CA GLY A 87 23.35 0.53 -5.21
C GLY A 87 22.45 -0.35 -6.08
N ASP A 88 21.45 -1.03 -5.51
CA ASP A 88 20.45 -1.74 -6.30
C ASP A 88 19.66 -0.76 -7.17
N GLN A 89 19.46 -1.11 -8.44
CA GLN A 89 18.95 -0.17 -9.45
C GLN A 89 17.46 -0.39 -9.66
N LEU A 90 16.64 0.59 -9.31
CA LEU A 90 15.19 0.56 -9.50
C LEU A 90 14.85 0.75 -10.99
N ARG A 91 14.04 -0.17 -11.53
CA ARG A 91 13.73 -0.23 -12.97
C ARG A 91 12.30 0.15 -13.28
N LEU A 92 11.35 -0.47 -12.61
CA LEU A 92 9.94 -0.33 -12.94
C LEU A 92 9.11 -0.58 -11.69
N ALA A 93 8.08 0.23 -11.48
CA ALA A 93 6.98 -0.16 -10.62
C ALA A 93 5.72 -0.33 -11.46
N TYR A 94 4.92 -1.32 -11.13
CA TYR A 94 3.70 -1.61 -11.88
C TYR A 94 2.69 -2.34 -10.99
N VAL A 95 1.45 -2.40 -11.49
CA VAL A 95 0.37 -3.21 -10.91
C VAL A 95 0.06 -4.30 -11.94
N PRO A 96 0.11 -5.59 -11.59
CA PRO A 96 -0.23 -6.64 -12.53
C PRO A 96 -1.72 -6.55 -12.86
N LEU A 97 -2.06 -6.77 -14.14
CA LEU A 97 -3.45 -6.84 -14.57
C LEU A 97 -4.11 -8.09 -13.97
N ARG A 98 -5.27 -7.94 -13.33
CA ARG A 98 -5.99 -9.07 -12.77
C ARG A 98 -6.83 -9.77 -13.83
N ALA A 99 -7.05 -11.07 -13.63
CA ALA A 99 -7.78 -11.93 -14.56
C ALA A 99 -9.23 -11.51 -14.78
N ASP A 100 -9.81 -10.87 -13.76
CA ASP A 100 -11.18 -10.40 -13.62
C ASP A 100 -11.32 -8.91 -13.94
N ASP A 101 -10.25 -8.21 -14.26
CA ASP A 101 -10.32 -6.81 -14.67
C ASP A 101 -11.17 -6.68 -15.94
N ALA A 102 -12.15 -5.78 -15.90
CA ALA A 102 -13.06 -5.52 -17.02
C ALA A 102 -12.31 -5.16 -18.31
N GLU A 103 -11.10 -4.60 -18.21
CA GLU A 103 -10.23 -4.30 -19.34
C GLU A 103 -9.58 -5.56 -19.95
N VAL A 104 -9.11 -6.49 -19.11
CA VAL A 104 -8.59 -7.80 -19.54
C VAL A 104 -9.70 -8.65 -20.16
N ASN A 105 -10.89 -8.62 -19.57
CA ASN A 105 -12.06 -9.31 -20.10
C ASN A 105 -12.49 -8.69 -21.45
N ARG A 106 -12.53 -7.35 -21.57
CA ARG A 106 -12.79 -6.67 -22.84
C ARG A 106 -11.76 -7.01 -23.92
N ALA A 107 -10.46 -7.03 -23.59
CA ALA A 107 -9.39 -7.41 -24.51
C ALA A 107 -9.46 -8.88 -24.96
N ARG A 108 -9.89 -9.79 -24.07
CA ARG A 108 -10.16 -11.19 -24.43
C ARG A 108 -11.35 -11.33 -25.38
N HIS A 109 -12.41 -10.56 -25.18
CA HIS A 109 -13.62 -10.63 -26.00
C HIS A 109 -13.45 -10.00 -27.39
N THR A 110 -12.54 -9.03 -27.56
CA THR A 110 -12.25 -8.41 -28.87
C THR A 110 -11.25 -9.20 -29.72
N GLY A 111 -10.81 -10.38 -29.27
CA GLY A 111 -9.86 -11.21 -30.03
C GLY A 111 -8.45 -10.64 -30.12
N ASN A 112 -8.17 -9.53 -29.45
CA ASN A 112 -6.89 -8.86 -29.46
C ASN A 112 -5.96 -9.51 -28.41
N LYS A 113 -5.40 -10.67 -28.79
CA LYS A 113 -4.51 -11.50 -27.95
C LYS A 113 -3.25 -10.75 -27.49
N ASP A 114 -2.90 -9.65 -28.14
CA ASP A 114 -1.71 -8.86 -27.86
C ASP A 114 -1.82 -8.00 -26.59
N ALA A 115 -3.03 -7.72 -26.11
CA ALA A 115 -3.27 -6.88 -24.93
C ALA A 115 -3.39 -7.65 -23.59
N VAL A 116 -3.31 -8.99 -23.59
CA VAL A 116 -3.69 -9.84 -22.44
C VAL A 116 -2.47 -10.44 -21.69
N LEU A 117 -1.24 -10.07 -22.04
CA LEU A 117 -0.05 -10.88 -21.73
C LEU A 117 0.97 -10.26 -20.74
N THR A 118 0.53 -9.69 -19.63
CA THR A 118 1.40 -9.45 -18.43
C THR A 118 1.40 -10.62 -17.45
N ARG A 119 1.05 -11.83 -17.91
CA ARG A 119 0.53 -12.88 -17.03
C ARG A 119 1.54 -13.87 -16.43
N ASN A 120 2.84 -13.81 -16.70
CA ASN A 120 3.79 -14.77 -16.12
C ASN A 120 5.16 -14.14 -15.87
N MET A 121 5.30 -13.41 -14.75
CA MET A 121 6.59 -13.09 -14.13
C MET A 121 6.84 -14.03 -12.94
N ARG A 122 6.92 -15.33 -13.20
CA ARG A 122 7.69 -16.24 -12.35
C ARG A 122 8.97 -16.54 -13.14
N PRO A 123 10.18 -16.28 -12.59
CA PRO A 123 11.38 -16.91 -13.09
C PRO A 123 11.31 -18.38 -12.65
N ASP A 124 10.48 -19.16 -13.33
CA ASP A 124 10.50 -20.61 -13.20
C ASP A 124 11.73 -21.11 -13.97
N SER A 125 12.52 -21.95 -13.32
CA SER A 125 13.67 -22.62 -13.92
C SER A 125 13.19 -23.66 -14.93
N GLY A 126 12.85 -23.18 -16.14
CA GLY A 126 12.48 -23.92 -17.36
C GLY A 126 11.10 -23.51 -17.93
N PRO A 127 10.76 -23.75 -19.22
CA PRO A 127 11.55 -23.77 -20.47
C PRO A 127 11.64 -22.36 -21.11
N LYS A 128 12.34 -22.23 -22.26
CA LYS A 128 12.70 -20.96 -22.92
C LYS A 128 11.59 -19.88 -22.89
N LEU A 129 11.94 -18.70 -22.34
CA LEU A 129 11.15 -17.46 -22.41
C LEU A 129 10.57 -17.28 -23.82
N THR A 130 9.28 -16.96 -23.93
CA THR A 130 8.71 -16.60 -25.23
C THR A 130 9.42 -15.35 -25.79
N PRO A 131 9.48 -15.14 -27.12
CA PRO A 131 10.11 -13.95 -27.70
C PRO A 131 9.61 -12.63 -27.10
N GLN A 132 8.31 -12.59 -26.77
CA GLN A 132 7.67 -11.44 -26.13
C GLN A 132 8.07 -11.29 -24.66
N GLN A 133 8.17 -12.37 -23.89
CA GLN A 133 8.70 -12.33 -22.52
C GLN A 133 10.17 -11.90 -22.48
N ALA A 134 10.96 -12.36 -23.46
CA ALA A 134 12.34 -11.93 -23.62
C ALA A 134 12.42 -10.44 -23.98
N ALA A 135 11.54 -9.93 -24.86
CA ALA A 135 11.46 -8.52 -25.20
C ALA A 135 11.02 -7.65 -24.01
N THR A 136 10.04 -8.08 -23.22
CA THR A 136 9.62 -7.37 -22.00
C THR A 136 10.72 -7.39 -20.95
N LYS A 137 11.37 -8.54 -20.73
CA LYS A 137 12.52 -8.65 -19.83
C LYS A 137 13.64 -7.71 -20.28
N LYS A 138 13.92 -7.67 -21.59
CA LYS A 138 14.88 -6.74 -22.20
C LYS A 138 14.49 -5.28 -22.00
N MET A 139 13.24 -4.91 -22.27
CA MET A 139 12.72 -3.56 -22.04
C MET A 139 12.87 -3.14 -20.58
N VAL A 140 12.52 -4.02 -19.64
CA VAL A 140 12.64 -3.75 -18.19
C VAL A 140 14.11 -3.62 -17.77
N GLN A 141 15.01 -4.40 -18.36
CA GLN A 141 16.46 -4.28 -18.13
C GLN A 141 17.03 -2.98 -18.70
N GLU A 142 16.54 -2.55 -19.86
CA GLU A 142 16.97 -1.32 -20.54
C GLU A 142 16.31 -0.06 -19.97
N THR A 143 15.20 -0.19 -19.25
CA THR A 143 14.52 0.94 -18.60
C THR A 143 15.44 1.52 -17.53
N LYS A 144 15.92 2.74 -17.79
CA LYS A 144 16.72 3.53 -16.88
C LYS A 144 15.98 4.80 -16.52
N TRP A 145 15.99 5.12 -15.23
CA TRP A 145 15.48 6.40 -14.74
C TRP A 145 16.67 7.29 -14.41
N ALA A 146 16.81 8.39 -15.14
CA ALA A 146 17.87 9.36 -14.91
C ALA A 146 17.60 10.26 -13.68
N ASP A 147 16.37 10.29 -13.19
CA ASP A 147 15.93 11.16 -12.09
C ASP A 147 14.92 10.44 -11.19
N TYR A 148 15.24 10.37 -9.90
CA TYR A 148 14.40 9.77 -8.88
C TYR A 148 13.04 10.46 -8.77
N ARG A 149 12.92 11.76 -9.06
CA ARG A 149 11.64 12.48 -8.96
C ARG A 149 10.64 12.01 -10.00
N ARG A 150 11.11 11.68 -11.20
CA ARG A 150 10.27 11.11 -12.27
C ARG A 150 9.82 9.70 -11.90
N PHE A 151 10.73 8.89 -11.36
CA PHE A 151 10.40 7.56 -10.85
C PHE A 151 9.38 7.65 -9.72
N GLN A 152 9.60 8.55 -8.76
CA GLN A 152 8.72 8.80 -7.62
C GLN A 152 7.32 9.22 -8.07
N LEU A 153 7.19 10.10 -9.06
CA LEU A 153 5.90 10.51 -9.61
C LEU A 153 5.19 9.34 -10.29
N ALA A 154 5.91 8.55 -11.11
CA ALA A 154 5.36 7.35 -11.73
C ALA A 154 4.87 6.36 -10.67
N PHE A 155 5.69 6.13 -9.63
CA PHE A 155 5.37 5.29 -8.49
C PHE A 155 4.15 5.79 -7.70
N ALA A 156 4.03 7.10 -7.47
CA ALA A 156 2.90 7.71 -6.76
C ALA A 156 1.56 7.57 -7.51
N ASN A 157 1.59 7.45 -8.83
CA ASN A 157 0.40 7.28 -9.66
C ASN A 157 -0.12 5.84 -9.67
N LEU A 158 0.65 4.87 -9.17
CA LEU A 158 0.23 3.48 -9.05
C LEU A 158 -0.62 3.30 -7.79
N ARG A 159 -1.93 3.28 -7.96
CA ARG A 159 -2.89 3.06 -6.86
C ARG A 159 -3.42 1.63 -6.90
N ALA A 160 -2.74 0.70 -6.23
CA ALA A 160 -3.26 -0.65 -6.06
C ALA A 160 -2.71 -1.33 -4.80
N SER A 161 -3.41 -2.39 -4.39
CA SER A 161 -3.01 -3.29 -3.31
C SER A 161 -1.94 -4.32 -3.72
N ASP A 162 -1.61 -4.40 -5.02
CA ASP A 162 -0.69 -5.38 -5.59
C ASP A 162 0.41 -4.64 -6.36
N LEU A 163 1.02 -3.68 -5.68
CA LEU A 163 2.12 -2.92 -6.23
C LEU A 163 3.36 -3.83 -6.30
N ARG A 164 4.01 -3.85 -7.45
CA ARG A 164 5.25 -4.58 -7.68
C ARG A 164 6.38 -3.63 -8.07
N LEU A 165 7.59 -4.00 -7.67
CA LEU A 165 8.81 -3.28 -7.95
C LEU A 165 9.82 -4.23 -8.59
N VAL A 166 10.29 -3.84 -9.76
CA VAL A 166 11.42 -4.48 -10.44
C VAL A 166 12.68 -3.68 -10.17
N TYR A 167 13.72 -4.38 -9.71
CA TYR A 167 15.04 -3.80 -9.50
C TYR A 167 16.14 -4.77 -9.91
N LEU A 168 17.30 -4.24 -10.28
CA LEU A 168 18.51 -5.01 -10.53
C LEU A 168 19.34 -5.04 -9.24
N LYS A 169 19.48 -6.21 -8.64
CA LYS A 169 20.41 -6.44 -7.55
C LYS A 169 21.84 -6.33 -8.10
N THR A 170 22.74 -5.71 -7.37
CA THR A 170 24.12 -5.50 -7.86
C THR A 170 25.04 -6.67 -7.52
N ASP A 171 24.75 -7.43 -6.46
CA ASP A 171 25.55 -8.58 -6.03
C ASP A 171 24.71 -9.71 -5.35
N PRO A 172 24.61 -10.91 -5.97
CA PRO A 172 24.93 -11.16 -7.37
C PRO A 172 24.03 -10.31 -8.28
N VAL A 173 24.48 -10.08 -9.52
CA VAL A 173 23.69 -9.37 -10.52
C VAL A 173 22.46 -10.21 -10.87
N ASP A 174 21.28 -9.76 -10.43
CA ASP A 174 20.02 -10.46 -10.68
C ASP A 174 18.84 -9.50 -10.80
N LEU A 175 17.88 -9.82 -11.68
CA LEU A 175 16.68 -9.03 -11.88
C LEU A 175 15.58 -9.52 -10.94
N MET A 176 15.22 -8.68 -9.98
CA MET A 176 14.25 -9.01 -8.96
C MET A 176 12.91 -8.35 -9.27
N ASP A 177 11.83 -9.12 -9.24
CA ASP A 177 10.45 -8.63 -9.30
C ASP A 177 9.75 -9.03 -8.01
N VAL A 178 9.45 -8.03 -7.17
CA VAL A 178 8.89 -8.22 -5.84
C VAL A 178 7.56 -7.48 -5.71
N HIS A 179 6.57 -8.15 -5.13
CA HIS A 179 5.36 -7.48 -4.65
C HIS A 179 5.65 -6.90 -3.27
N PHE A 180 5.01 -5.79 -2.92
CA PHE A 180 5.13 -5.24 -1.57
C PHE A 180 4.41 -6.12 -0.54
N ASP A 181 5.04 -6.37 0.61
CA ASP A 181 4.43 -7.11 1.73
C ASP A 181 5.04 -6.60 3.04
N PHE A 182 4.39 -5.60 3.63
CA PHE A 182 4.89 -4.90 4.80
C PHE A 182 4.60 -5.71 6.08
N PRO A 183 5.61 -6.15 6.85
CA PRO A 183 5.39 -6.87 8.09
C PRO A 183 4.58 -6.02 9.05
N GLU A 184 3.39 -6.50 9.41
CA GLU A 184 2.44 -5.80 10.29
C GLU A 184 1.98 -4.44 9.78
N GLY A 185 2.11 -4.19 8.47
CA GLY A 185 1.84 -2.90 7.85
C GLY A 185 2.97 -1.88 8.03
N MET A 186 4.16 -2.29 8.47
CA MET A 186 5.31 -1.41 8.64
C MET A 186 6.22 -1.44 7.41
N PHE A 187 6.44 -0.29 6.79
CA PHE A 187 7.54 -0.11 5.85
C PHE A 187 8.78 0.29 6.64
N LEU A 188 9.81 -0.55 6.61
CA LEU A 188 10.98 -0.45 7.48
C LEU A 188 12.24 -0.10 6.68
N GLY A 189 13.12 0.67 7.31
CA GLY A 189 14.46 0.98 6.82
C GLY A 189 15.53 0.76 7.88
N GLU A 190 16.75 0.51 7.43
CA GLU A 190 17.93 0.51 8.29
C GLU A 190 18.57 1.90 8.26
N ILE A 191 18.43 2.67 9.35
CA ILE A 191 18.90 4.06 9.43
C ILE A 191 19.71 4.19 10.72
N ASP A 192 20.96 4.63 10.60
CA ASP A 192 21.89 4.82 11.72
C ASP A 192 22.06 3.57 12.62
N GLY A 193 22.11 2.39 11.99
CA GLY A 193 22.25 1.11 12.71
C GLY A 193 21.00 0.70 13.51
N ALA A 194 19.84 1.23 13.13
CA ALA A 194 18.56 0.92 13.74
C ALA A 194 17.49 0.57 12.70
N VAL A 195 16.57 -0.33 13.07
CA VAL A 195 15.38 -0.65 12.27
C VAL A 195 14.32 0.42 12.54
N ARG A 196 14.22 1.40 11.64
CA ARG A 196 13.29 2.52 11.75
C ARG A 196 12.05 2.31 10.90
N VAL A 197 10.90 2.71 11.43
CA VAL A 197 9.63 2.75 10.72
C VAL A 197 9.63 3.96 9.80
N ILE A 198 9.54 3.74 8.50
CA ILE A 198 9.49 4.78 7.45
C ILE A 198 8.05 5.25 7.25
N SER A 199 7.12 4.30 7.17
CA SER A 199 5.68 4.56 7.12
C SER A 199 4.89 3.37 7.63
N VAL A 200 3.65 3.62 8.01
CA VAL A 200 2.73 2.61 8.56
C VAL A 200 1.44 2.60 7.76
N GLU A 201 0.99 1.42 7.37
CA GLU A 201 -0.31 1.23 6.74
C GLU A 201 -1.43 1.56 7.74
N LYS A 202 -2.38 2.39 7.34
CA LYS A 202 -3.54 2.72 8.15
C LYS A 202 -4.34 1.45 8.44
N GLN A 203 -4.88 1.37 9.66
CA GLN A 203 -5.64 0.20 10.14
C GLN A 203 -4.83 -1.11 10.25
N SER A 204 -3.51 -1.07 10.03
CA SER A 204 -2.65 -2.22 10.26
C SER A 204 -2.52 -2.55 11.75
N ARG A 205 -1.95 -3.73 12.03
CA ARG A 205 -1.65 -4.13 13.41
C ARG A 205 -0.63 -3.21 14.07
N ALA A 206 0.37 -2.72 13.34
CA ALA A 206 1.31 -1.73 13.86
C ALA A 206 0.61 -0.39 14.18
N ALA A 207 -0.28 0.09 13.29
CA ALA A 207 -1.07 1.30 13.56
C ALA A 207 -1.95 1.14 14.80
N GLY A 208 -2.54 -0.05 15.00
CA GLY A 208 -3.34 -0.37 16.20
C GLY A 208 -2.54 -0.35 17.51
N LEU A 209 -1.21 -0.55 17.45
CA LEU A 209 -0.30 -0.38 18.59
C LEU A 209 0.15 1.07 18.79
N GLY A 210 -0.26 1.99 17.91
CA GLY A 210 0.20 3.38 17.93
C GLY A 210 1.63 3.56 17.40
N ILE A 211 2.19 2.58 16.70
CA ILE A 211 3.47 2.69 16.01
C ILE A 211 3.32 3.68 14.85
N LYS A 212 4.29 4.58 14.69
CA LYS A 212 4.30 5.63 13.67
C LYS A 212 5.64 5.71 12.95
N ALA A 213 5.64 6.43 11.84
CA ALA A 213 6.88 6.81 11.16
C ALA A 213 7.84 7.52 12.13
N GLY A 214 9.12 7.14 12.08
CA GLY A 214 10.15 7.63 12.98
C GLY A 214 10.45 6.71 14.16
N ASP A 215 9.55 5.79 14.52
CA ASP A 215 9.78 4.84 15.62
C ASP A 215 10.89 3.84 15.28
N VAL A 216 11.56 3.33 16.31
CA VAL A 216 12.61 2.30 16.16
C VAL A 216 12.15 0.99 16.74
N ILE A 217 12.12 -0.06 15.94
CA ILE A 217 11.79 -1.42 16.40
C ILE A 217 13.02 -2.02 17.09
N THR A 218 12.83 -2.55 18.30
CA THR A 218 13.92 -3.10 19.11
C THR A 218 13.79 -4.60 19.33
N LYS A 219 12.56 -5.12 19.49
CA LYS A 219 12.32 -6.56 19.73
C LYS A 219 11.03 -7.06 19.08
N LEU A 220 11.03 -8.35 18.78
CA LEU A 220 9.85 -9.11 18.32
C LEU A 220 9.71 -10.37 19.16
N GLY A 221 8.60 -10.50 19.89
CA GLY A 221 8.35 -11.63 20.80
C GLY A 221 9.46 -11.82 21.83
N GLY A 222 10.04 -10.72 22.33
CA GLY A 222 11.17 -10.72 23.26
C GLY A 222 12.55 -10.87 22.60
N ASN A 223 12.64 -11.26 21.33
CA ASN A 223 13.91 -11.41 20.63
C ASN A 223 14.40 -10.06 20.08
N PRO A 224 15.64 -9.64 20.37
CA PRO A 224 16.20 -8.40 19.83
C PRO A 224 16.38 -8.49 18.32
N VAL A 225 16.08 -7.40 17.61
CA VAL A 225 16.25 -7.31 16.15
C VAL A 225 17.67 -6.92 15.74
N GLY A 226 18.54 -6.57 16.69
CA GLY A 226 19.97 -6.32 16.43
C GLY A 226 20.30 -5.06 15.62
N GLY A 227 19.32 -4.17 15.42
CA GLY A 227 19.53 -2.90 14.70
C GLY A 227 19.60 -3.03 13.17
N THR A 228 19.52 -4.24 12.62
CA THR A 228 19.58 -4.49 11.17
C THR A 228 18.31 -5.09 10.63
N LEU A 229 18.04 -4.89 9.34
CA LEU A 229 16.87 -5.50 8.70
C LEU A 229 16.99 -7.03 8.60
N GLU A 230 18.19 -7.58 8.43
CA GLU A 230 18.41 -9.04 8.48
C GLU A 230 18.08 -9.60 9.87
N GLY A 231 18.47 -8.89 10.92
CA GLY A 231 18.13 -9.25 12.30
C GLY A 231 16.63 -9.18 12.56
N PHE A 232 15.94 -8.17 12.02
CA PHE A 232 14.48 -8.09 12.03
C PHE A 232 13.84 -9.30 11.31
N ILE A 233 14.26 -9.62 10.08
CA ILE A 233 13.72 -10.76 9.31
C ILE A 233 13.89 -12.07 10.10
N LYS A 234 15.07 -12.28 10.69
CA LYS A 234 15.36 -13.46 11.51
C LYS A 234 14.45 -13.54 12.74
N ALA A 235 14.31 -12.44 13.47
CA ALA A 235 13.45 -12.37 14.65
C ALA A 235 11.97 -12.58 14.28
N TYR A 236 11.50 -11.94 13.21
CA TYR A 236 10.11 -12.02 12.75
C TYR A 236 9.74 -13.42 12.24
N SER A 237 10.60 -14.04 11.41
CA SER A 237 10.37 -15.40 10.91
C SER A 237 10.45 -16.46 12.02
N GLY A 238 11.38 -16.31 12.97
CA GLY A 238 11.48 -17.16 14.16
C GLY A 238 10.24 -17.03 15.05
N LEU A 239 9.76 -15.81 15.27
CA LEU A 239 8.52 -15.54 16.00
C LEU A 239 7.32 -16.20 15.33
N LYS A 240 7.14 -16.02 14.01
CA LYS A 240 6.06 -16.68 13.25
C LYS A 240 6.04 -18.18 13.47
N ARG A 241 7.19 -18.85 13.30
CA ARG A 241 7.32 -20.30 13.51
C ARG A 241 7.01 -20.71 14.96
N SER A 242 7.45 -19.90 15.93
CA SER A 242 7.15 -20.15 17.34
C SER A 242 5.66 -20.04 17.63
N LEU A 243 4.97 -19.04 17.09
CA LEU A 243 3.52 -18.85 17.27
C LEU A 243 2.70 -19.97 16.63
N GLU A 244 3.13 -20.44 15.46
CA GLU A 244 2.56 -21.62 14.79
C GLU A 244 2.66 -22.87 15.67
N THR A 245 3.83 -23.09 16.28
CA THR A 245 4.08 -24.28 17.10
C THR A 245 3.37 -24.19 18.46
N SER A 246 3.33 -23.02 19.07
CA SER A 246 2.74 -22.84 20.41
C SER A 246 1.25 -22.55 20.41
N GLY A 247 0.64 -22.33 19.24
CA GLY A 247 -0.78 -21.94 19.11
C GLY A 247 -1.11 -20.57 19.75
N LYS A 248 -0.11 -19.72 20.01
CA LYS A 248 -0.32 -18.42 20.65
C LYS A 248 -0.97 -17.47 19.65
N ALA A 249 -2.08 -16.85 20.06
CA ALA A 249 -2.87 -15.96 19.21
C ALA A 249 -2.36 -14.51 19.19
N THR A 250 -1.36 -14.18 20.01
CA THR A 250 -0.81 -12.82 20.14
C THR A 250 0.71 -12.83 20.03
N MET A 251 1.25 -11.68 19.64
CA MET A 251 2.67 -11.40 19.61
C MET A 251 2.97 -10.02 20.18
N ALA A 252 4.15 -9.87 20.76
CA ALA A 252 4.64 -8.62 21.30
C ALA A 252 5.62 -7.94 20.33
N ILE A 253 5.48 -6.63 20.15
CA ILE A 253 6.40 -5.78 19.40
C ILE A 253 6.92 -4.70 20.34
N SER A 254 8.24 -4.64 20.54
CA SER A 254 8.88 -3.59 21.33
C SER A 254 9.50 -2.55 20.41
N TYR A 255 9.27 -1.27 20.72
CA TYR A 255 9.72 -0.14 19.93
C TYR A 255 10.00 1.10 20.80
N ARG A 256 10.79 2.03 20.28
CA ARG A 256 11.06 3.34 20.88
C ARG A 256 10.36 4.44 20.08
N PRO A 257 9.36 5.14 20.65
CA PRO A 257 8.68 6.24 19.98
C PRO A 257 9.65 7.34 19.54
N GLY A 258 9.59 7.76 18.28
CA GLY A 258 10.50 8.75 17.69
C GLY A 258 11.98 8.33 17.64
N GLY A 259 12.30 7.10 18.03
CA GLY A 259 13.65 6.55 18.13
C GLY A 259 14.42 6.89 19.42
N THR A 260 13.96 7.85 20.22
CA THR A 260 14.61 8.27 21.47
C THR A 260 13.74 8.10 22.72
N GLY A 261 12.46 7.82 22.54
CA GLY A 261 11.54 7.55 23.65
C GLY A 261 11.92 6.29 24.44
N ALA A 262 11.32 6.18 25.63
CA ALA A 262 11.39 4.95 26.42
C ALA A 262 10.87 3.76 25.61
N GLU A 263 11.46 2.57 25.82
CA GLU A 263 11.02 1.36 25.15
C GLU A 263 9.59 1.02 25.59
N THR A 264 8.68 0.94 24.62
CA THR A 264 7.29 0.54 24.79
C THR A 264 7.10 -0.82 24.15
N THR A 265 6.25 -1.67 24.74
CA THR A 265 5.88 -2.96 24.15
C THR A 265 4.36 -3.03 23.99
N GLY A 266 3.92 -3.34 22.77
CA GLY A 266 2.51 -3.55 22.44
C GLY A 266 2.24 -4.99 22.04
N GLU A 267 1.08 -5.53 22.42
CA GLU A 267 0.61 -6.85 22.00
C GLU A 267 -0.43 -6.75 20.89
N THR A 268 -0.25 -7.54 19.84
CA THR A 268 -1.18 -7.59 18.71
C THR A 268 -1.48 -9.03 18.29
N LYS A 269 -2.54 -9.22 17.53
CA LYS A 269 -2.92 -10.55 17.02
C LYS A 269 -1.80 -11.11 16.17
N ALA A 270 -1.53 -12.41 16.33
CA ALA A 270 -0.56 -13.12 15.52
C ALA A 270 -0.89 -12.95 14.01
N PRO A 271 0.13 -12.89 13.14
CA PRO A 271 -0.08 -12.91 11.70
C PRO A 271 -0.84 -14.18 11.32
N ALA A 272 -1.79 -14.07 10.40
CA ALA A 272 -2.54 -15.22 9.93
C ALA A 272 -1.56 -16.15 9.22
N THR A 273 -1.14 -17.20 9.91
CA THR A 273 -0.36 -18.28 9.33
C THR A 273 -1.35 -19.20 8.61
N LEU A 274 -1.00 -19.60 7.39
CA LEU A 274 -1.87 -20.36 6.49
C LEU A 274 -2.35 -21.64 7.19
N LYS A 275 -3.59 -21.64 7.69
CA LYS A 275 -4.36 -22.85 8.02
C LYS A 275 -4.74 -23.62 6.73
N LYS A 276 -3.80 -23.87 5.84
CA LYS A 276 -4.01 -24.68 4.64
C LYS A 276 -2.85 -25.66 4.52
N SER A 277 -3.19 -26.94 4.43
CA SER A 277 -2.32 -28.08 4.09
C SER A 277 -1.91 -29.04 5.23
N ILE A 278 -2.84 -29.38 6.14
CA ILE A 278 -2.75 -30.64 6.94
C ILE A 278 -4.01 -31.53 6.78
N MET A 279 -5.06 -31.07 6.10
CA MET A 279 -6.19 -31.93 5.70
C MET A 279 -6.25 -31.96 4.17
N ASP A 280 -5.57 -32.93 3.57
CA ASP A 280 -5.81 -33.52 2.24
C ASP A 280 -4.65 -34.51 2.00
N PHE A 281 -4.69 -35.65 2.70
CA PHE A 281 -4.01 -36.89 2.33
C PHE A 281 -5.02 -38.02 2.41
#